data_AF-A0A3M8EG87-F1
#
_entry.id   AF-A0A3M8EG87-F1
#
_cell.length_a   1.000
_cell.length_b   1.000
_cell.length_c   1.000
_cell.angle_alpha   90.00
_cell.angle_beta   90.00
_cell.angle_gamma   90.00
#
_symmetry.space_group_name_H-M   'P 1'
#
loop_
_entity.id
_entity.type
_entity.pdbx_description
1 polymer ?
#
loop_
_entity_poly.entity_id
_entity_poly.type
_entity_poly.pdbx_seq_one_letter_code
_entity_poly.pdbx_strand_id
1 'polypeptide(L)'
;MTAFATTLNAQRYNTALGVRLGYDSGVTLKHFFAPASAGEFILAASPNYFLLTGLYEYQQPIPGAPGLDWYVGLGAHLGGIHKDKKHYDNAFLLGADLIGGIEYVFPTAPFNVSLDWKPAFNFTNSYNDYWFSGFALSLRYTFR
;
A
#
# COMPACT_ATOMS: atom_id res chain seq x y z
N MET A 1 -37.56 -12.99 7.88
CA MET A 1 -36.14 -12.63 7.96
C MET A 1 -35.40 -13.37 6.87
N THR A 2 -35.03 -12.68 5.80
CA THR A 2 -34.30 -13.28 4.67
C THR A 2 -32.81 -13.18 4.99
N ALA A 3 -32.18 -14.31 5.28
CA ALA A 3 -30.74 -14.36 5.52
C ALA A 3 -30.00 -14.11 4.20
N PHE A 4 -29.27 -13.00 4.12
CA PHE A 4 -28.27 -12.79 3.08
C PHE A 4 -27.09 -13.73 3.37
N ALA A 5 -27.05 -14.87 2.69
CA ALA A 5 -25.85 -15.69 2.62
C ALA A 5 -24.85 -14.99 1.69
N THR A 6 -24.02 -14.10 2.24
CA THR A 6 -22.83 -13.63 1.53
C THR A 6 -21.86 -14.80 1.45
N THR A 7 -21.81 -15.44 0.29
CA THR A 7 -20.67 -16.27 -0.09
C THR A 7 -19.46 -15.35 -0.15
N LEU A 8 -18.75 -15.21 0.98
CA LEU A 8 -17.42 -14.64 1.04
C LEU A 8 -16.56 -15.40 0.02
N ASN A 9 -16.36 -14.80 -1.16
CA ASN A 9 -15.27 -15.19 -2.03
C ASN A 9 -14.00 -14.81 -1.28
N ALA A 10 -13.49 -15.75 -0.47
CA ALA A 10 -12.17 -15.69 0.15
C ALA A 10 -11.15 -15.31 -0.93
N GLN A 11 -10.16 -14.50 -0.57
CA GLN A 11 -9.32 -13.80 -1.52
C GLN A 11 -8.87 -14.66 -2.69
N ARG A 12 -8.94 -14.09 -3.89
CA ARG A 12 -8.51 -14.76 -5.13
C ARG A 12 -6.99 -15.03 -5.18
N TYR A 13 -6.24 -14.58 -4.18
CA TYR A 13 -4.79 -14.70 -4.09
C TYR A 13 -4.31 -14.66 -2.63
N ASN A 14 -3.18 -15.30 -2.35
CA ASN A 14 -2.56 -15.28 -1.02
C ASN A 14 -1.48 -14.20 -0.91
N THR A 15 -0.70 -14.01 -1.98
CA THR A 15 0.39 -13.04 -2.04
C THR A 15 0.32 -12.29 -3.36
N ALA A 16 0.68 -11.01 -3.38
CA ALA A 16 0.86 -10.24 -4.59
C ALA A 16 2.14 -9.42 -4.51
N LEU A 17 2.95 -9.47 -5.57
CA LEU A 17 4.17 -8.68 -5.70
C LEU A 17 4.09 -7.81 -6.94
N GLY A 18 4.41 -6.54 -6.82
CA GLY A 18 4.20 -5.59 -7.88
C GLY A 18 5.06 -4.35 -7.80
N VAL A 19 4.78 -3.47 -8.73
CA VAL A 19 5.32 -2.11 -8.75
C VAL A 19 4.22 -1.15 -8.36
N ARG A 20 4.59 -0.14 -7.56
CA ARG A 20 3.75 1.00 -7.22
C ARG A 20 4.32 2.20 -7.97
N LEU A 21 3.50 2.85 -8.78
CA LEU A 21 3.86 4.00 -9.59
C LEU A 21 3.06 5.21 -9.10
N GLY A 22 3.75 6.20 -8.58
CA GLY A 22 3.14 7.37 -7.97
C GLY A 22 4.18 8.21 -7.25
N TYR A 23 3.75 8.93 -6.23
CA TYR A 23 4.65 9.77 -5.42
C TYR A 23 5.78 8.94 -4.79
N ASP A 24 5.46 7.80 -4.18
CA ASP A 24 6.44 6.81 -3.74
C ASP A 24 6.48 5.67 -4.74
N SER A 25 7.22 5.88 -5.83
CA SER A 25 7.45 4.84 -6.83
C SER A 25 8.41 3.78 -6.28
N GLY A 26 8.05 2.51 -6.43
CA GLY A 26 8.78 1.43 -5.80
C GLY A 26 8.18 0.05 -6.05
N VAL A 27 8.54 -0.88 -5.18
CA VAL A 27 8.02 -2.25 -5.18
C VAL A 27 7.05 -2.40 -4.02
N THR A 28 5.96 -3.13 -4.25
CA THR A 28 4.94 -3.44 -3.25
C THR A 28 4.76 -4.95 -3.14
N LEU A 29 4.74 -5.47 -1.92
CA LEU A 29 4.46 -6.85 -1.60
C LEU A 29 3.29 -6.90 -0.62
N LYS A 30 2.18 -7.51 -1.04
CA LYS A 30 0.98 -7.69 -0.24
C LYS A 30 0.77 -9.16 0.06
N HIS A 31 0.49 -9.50 1.31
CA HIS A 31 0.28 -10.88 1.75
C HIS A 31 -0.94 -10.97 2.67
N PHE A 32 -1.85 -11.88 2.36
CA PHE A 32 -3.05 -12.13 3.15
C PHE A 32 -2.80 -13.22 4.18
N PHE A 33 -2.94 -12.85 5.45
CA PHE A 33 -2.92 -13.78 6.58
C PHE A 33 -4.33 -14.11 7.08
N ALA A 34 -5.35 -13.34 6.68
CA ALA A 34 -6.75 -13.61 6.99
C ALA A 34 -7.70 -13.20 5.84
N PRO A 35 -8.95 -13.72 5.79
CA PRO A 35 -9.93 -13.46 4.73
C PRO A 35 -10.31 -12.01 4.45
N ALA A 36 -9.95 -11.09 5.33
CA ALA A 36 -10.19 -9.66 5.18
C ALA A 36 -8.97 -8.81 5.50
N SER A 37 -7.83 -9.42 5.84
CA SER A 37 -6.67 -8.69 6.38
C SER A 37 -5.38 -9.10 5.68
N ALA A 38 -4.69 -8.08 5.17
CA ALA A 38 -3.44 -8.19 4.45
C ALA A 38 -2.37 -7.34 5.12
N GLY A 39 -1.12 -7.79 5.03
CA GLY A 39 0.04 -6.95 5.29
C GLY A 39 0.60 -6.50 3.95
N GLU A 40 0.83 -5.21 3.78
CA GLU A 40 1.51 -4.66 2.62
C GLU A 40 2.85 -4.04 3.03
N PHE A 41 3.90 -4.38 2.30
CA PHE A 41 5.21 -3.79 2.41
C PHE A 41 5.53 -3.03 1.13
N ILE A 42 5.87 -1.76 1.27
CA ILE A 42 6.23 -0.89 0.14
C ILE A 42 7.69 -0.47 0.33
N LEU A 43 8.49 -0.74 -0.69
CA LEU A 43 9.88 -0.33 -0.77
C LEU A 43 10.02 0.70 -1.88
N ALA A 44 10.09 1.98 -1.50
CA ALA A 44 10.36 3.06 -2.42
C ALA A 44 11.85 3.44 -2.35
N ALA A 45 12.55 3.20 -3.44
CA ALA A 45 13.97 3.52 -3.56
C ALA A 45 14.17 4.46 -4.75
N SER A 46 14.77 5.60 -4.48
CA SER A 46 15.18 6.59 -5.48
C SER A 46 16.62 7.05 -5.20
N PRO A 47 17.32 7.65 -6.17
CA PRO A 47 18.71 8.08 -5.99
C PRO A 47 18.94 9.01 -4.80
N ASN A 48 17.91 9.72 -4.36
CA ASN A 48 17.98 10.72 -3.29
C ASN A 48 17.31 10.29 -1.98
N TYR A 49 16.46 9.25 -1.99
CA TYR A 49 15.73 8.81 -0.80
C TYR A 49 15.42 7.32 -0.86
N PHE A 50 15.40 6.72 0.32
CA PHE A 50 14.93 5.36 0.53
C PHE A 50 13.84 5.39 1.61
N LEU A 51 12.71 4.75 1.34
CA LEU A 51 11.58 4.68 2.23
C LEU A 51 11.05 3.24 2.25
N LEU A 52 11.02 2.65 3.43
CA LEU A 52 10.40 1.37 3.71
C LEU A 52 9.12 1.62 4.50
N THR A 53 7.99 1.19 3.96
CA THR A 53 6.67 1.31 4.57
C THR A 53 6.11 -0.08 4.85
N GLY A 54 5.57 -0.27 6.05
CA GLY A 54 4.79 -1.46 6.41
C GLY A 54 3.37 -1.04 6.78
N LEU A 55 2.37 -1.67 6.15
CA LEU A 55 0.96 -1.36 6.27
C LEU A 55 0.18 -2.62 6.65
N TYR A 56 -0.79 -2.44 7.53
CA TYR A 56 -1.85 -3.39 7.78
C TYR A 56 -3.10 -2.91 7.05
N GLU A 57 -3.63 -3.72 6.15
CA GLU A 57 -4.76 -3.39 5.31
C GLU A 57 -5.94 -4.31 5.57
N TYR A 58 -7.11 -3.71 5.70
CA TYR A 58 -8.39 -4.39 5.70
C TYR A 58 -9.02 -4.26 4.31
N GLN A 59 -9.23 -5.39 3.64
CA GLN A 59 -9.78 -5.44 2.28
C GLN A 59 -11.11 -6.17 2.28
N GLN A 60 -12.09 -5.62 1.56
CA GLN A 60 -13.41 -6.20 1.38
C GLN A 60 -13.91 -6.00 -0.06
N PRO A 61 -14.69 -6.96 -0.59
CA PRO A 61 -15.28 -6.82 -1.91
C PRO A 61 -16.34 -5.70 -1.93
N ILE A 62 -16.41 -4.97 -3.05
CA ILE A 62 -17.47 -3.97 -3.27
C ILE A 62 -18.77 -4.70 -3.70
N PRO A 63 -19.89 -4.54 -2.98
CA PRO A 63 -21.16 -5.12 -3.37
C PRO A 63 -21.57 -4.63 -4.76
N GLY A 64 -21.84 -5.56 -5.67
CA GLY A 64 -22.28 -5.25 -7.04
C GLY A 64 -21.15 -5.03 -8.06
N ALA A 65 -19.88 -5.12 -7.68
CA ALA A 65 -18.73 -4.98 -8.59
C ALA A 65 -17.79 -6.20 -8.50
N PRO A 66 -18.04 -7.28 -9.27
CA PRO A 66 -17.22 -8.50 -9.19
C PRO A 66 -15.75 -8.25 -9.53
N GLY A 67 -14.86 -8.60 -8.60
CA GLY A 67 -13.41 -8.42 -8.75
C GLY A 67 -12.91 -7.03 -8.37
N LEU A 68 -13.78 -6.11 -7.96
CA LEU A 68 -13.39 -4.83 -7.39
C LEU A 68 -13.54 -4.88 -5.86
N ASP A 69 -12.44 -4.67 -5.17
CA ASP A 69 -12.35 -4.64 -3.72
C ASP A 69 -11.96 -3.23 -3.27
N TRP A 70 -12.44 -2.82 -2.11
CA TRP A 70 -11.93 -1.64 -1.42
C TRP A 70 -11.02 -2.09 -0.30
N TYR A 71 -10.01 -1.28 0.00
CA TYR A 71 -9.14 -1.52 1.14
C TYR A 71 -8.82 -0.24 1.87
N VAL A 72 -8.63 -0.37 3.18
CA VAL A 72 -8.18 0.70 4.06
C VAL A 72 -7.16 0.12 5.01
N GLY A 73 -6.12 0.89 5.31
CA GLY A 73 -5.05 0.43 6.16
C GLY A 73 -4.36 1.54 6.90
N LEU A 74 -3.54 1.12 7.85
CA LEU A 74 -2.66 1.97 8.61
C LEU A 74 -1.31 1.29 8.78
N GLY A 75 -0.27 2.07 8.97
CA GLY A 75 1.07 1.55 9.10
C GLY A 75 2.06 2.61 9.51
N ALA A 76 3.32 2.30 9.25
CA ALA A 76 4.42 3.18 9.53
C ALA A 76 5.46 3.08 8.42
N HIS A 77 6.20 4.17 8.24
CA HIS A 77 7.34 4.21 7.35
C HIS A 77 8.60 4.60 8.09
N LEU A 78 9.70 4.04 7.62
CA LEU A 78 11.05 4.37 8.05
C LEU A 78 11.94 4.52 6.82
N GLY A 79 12.76 5.55 6.79
CA GLY A 79 13.56 5.88 5.62
C GLY A 79 14.70 6.83 5.91
N GLY A 80 15.47 7.13 4.88
CA GLY A 80 16.57 8.07 4.94
C GLY A 80 16.72 8.82 3.63
N ILE A 81 17.00 10.12 3.74
CA ILE A 81 17.35 10.95 2.59
C ILE A 81 18.88 10.99 2.49
N HIS A 82 19.44 10.59 1.36
CA HIS A 82 20.85 10.81 1.06
C HIS A 82 21.00 12.20 0.44
N LYS A 83 21.22 13.23 1.26
CA LYS A 83 21.72 14.51 0.77
C LYS A 83 23.25 14.52 0.88
N ASP A 84 23.88 14.50 -0.27
CA ASP A 84 25.33 14.58 -0.38
C ASP A 84 25.84 15.99 -0.02
N LYS A 85 26.95 16.00 0.74
CA LYS A 85 27.87 17.12 1.03
C LYS A 85 27.47 18.16 2.09
N LYS A 86 27.80 17.82 3.35
CA LYS A 86 28.73 18.55 4.26
C LYS A 86 28.30 18.62 5.72
N HIS A 87 27.09 18.22 6.10
CA HIS A 87 26.69 18.08 7.50
C HIS A 87 26.03 16.71 7.65
N TYR A 88 26.56 15.93 8.59
CA TYR A 88 26.16 14.55 8.89
C TYR A 88 24.81 14.50 9.62
N ASP A 89 23.79 15.17 9.10
CA ASP A 89 22.43 15.00 9.58
C ASP A 89 21.76 13.94 8.73
N ASN A 90 21.92 12.68 9.16
CA ASN A 90 21.10 11.57 8.69
C ASN A 90 19.64 11.93 8.99
N ALA A 91 18.92 12.50 8.02
CA ALA A 91 17.51 12.80 8.14
C ALA A 91 16.72 11.49 8.08
N PHE A 92 16.70 10.79 9.21
CA PHE A 92 15.89 9.60 9.42
C PHE A 92 14.42 10.03 9.33
N LEU A 93 13.71 9.51 8.34
CA LEU A 93 12.28 9.73 8.16
C LEU A 93 11.57 8.62 8.91
N LEU A 94 10.86 8.95 9.99
CA LEU A 94 9.99 8.03 10.69
C LEU A 94 8.61 8.65 10.78
N GLY A 95 7.60 7.86 10.47
CA GLY A 95 6.23 8.34 10.46
C GLY A 95 5.18 7.24 10.50
N ALA A 96 3.94 7.68 10.59
CA ALA A 96 2.77 6.84 10.44
C ALA A 96 2.16 7.09 9.06
N ASP A 97 1.68 6.02 8.43
CA ASP A 97 0.98 6.06 7.15
C ASP A 97 -0.46 5.61 7.36
N LEU A 98 -1.38 6.23 6.62
CA LEU A 98 -2.69 5.66 6.35
C LEU A 98 -2.78 5.37 4.86
N ILE A 99 -3.55 4.36 4.48
CA ILE A 99 -3.80 4.03 3.08
C ILE A 99 -5.28 3.76 2.87
N GLY A 100 -5.83 4.25 1.77
CA GLY A 100 -7.19 3.94 1.34
C GLY A 100 -7.23 3.85 -0.16
N GLY A 101 -7.84 2.80 -0.69
CA GLY A 101 -7.83 2.56 -2.12
C GLY A 101 -8.87 1.57 -2.59
N ILE A 102 -8.87 1.41 -3.91
CA ILE A 102 -9.64 0.38 -4.61
C ILE A 102 -8.65 -0.52 -5.35
N GLU A 103 -8.95 -1.81 -5.37
CA GLU A 103 -8.17 -2.85 -6.03
C GLU A 103 -9.07 -3.65 -6.97
N TYR A 104 -8.65 -3.81 -8.21
CA TYR A 104 -9.30 -4.65 -9.19
C TYR A 104 -8.46 -5.90 -9.45
N VAL A 105 -9.00 -7.07 -9.09
CA VAL A 105 -8.37 -8.37 -9.28
C VAL A 105 -8.92 -9.03 -10.55
N PHE A 106 -8.08 -9.17 -11.56
CA PHE A 106 -8.48 -9.76 -12.83
C PHE A 106 -8.89 -11.23 -12.64
N PRO A 107 -10.10 -11.65 -13.07
CA PRO A 107 -10.52 -13.05 -12.91
C PRO A 107 -9.63 -14.03 -13.70
N THR A 108 -9.32 -13.67 -14.94
CA THR A 108 -8.64 -14.51 -15.94
C THR A 108 -7.12 -14.35 -15.96
N ALA A 109 -6.61 -13.20 -15.52
CA ALA A 109 -5.17 -12.91 -15.51
C ALA A 109 -4.62 -12.91 -14.08
N PRO A 110 -3.37 -13.36 -13.85
CA PRO A 110 -2.75 -13.41 -12.52
C PRO A 110 -2.22 -12.04 -12.09
N PHE A 111 -2.98 -10.97 -12.32
CA PHE A 111 -2.61 -9.61 -11.96
C PHE A 111 -3.75 -8.94 -11.20
N ASN A 112 -3.39 -7.96 -10.38
CA ASN A 112 -4.30 -6.96 -9.84
C ASN A 112 -3.77 -5.56 -10.15
N VAL A 113 -4.69 -4.61 -10.20
CA VAL A 113 -4.36 -3.18 -10.30
C VAL A 113 -5.03 -2.48 -9.14
N SER A 114 -4.31 -1.62 -8.42
CA SER A 114 -4.90 -0.79 -7.37
C SER A 114 -4.66 0.68 -7.63
N LEU A 115 -5.61 1.49 -7.18
CA LEU A 115 -5.47 2.92 -7.05
C LEU A 115 -5.62 3.24 -5.57
N ASP A 116 -4.55 3.74 -4.96
CA ASP A 116 -4.50 4.10 -3.56
C ASP A 116 -4.17 5.57 -3.35
N TRP A 117 -4.65 6.08 -2.22
CA TRP A 117 -4.22 7.30 -1.61
C TRP A 117 -3.59 6.98 -0.25
N LYS A 118 -2.32 7.33 -0.08
CA LYS A 118 -1.53 7.05 1.12
C LYS A 118 -1.04 8.33 1.81
N PRO A 119 -1.86 9.04 2.61
CA PRO A 119 -1.38 10.16 3.41
C PRO A 119 -0.38 9.70 4.48
N ALA A 120 0.75 10.39 4.55
CA ALA A 120 1.86 10.08 5.46
C ALA A 120 2.08 11.22 6.46
N PHE A 121 2.32 10.87 7.73
CA PHE A 121 2.62 11.78 8.83
C PHE A 121 4.03 11.51 9.36
N ASN A 122 4.95 12.46 9.17
CA ASN A 122 6.32 12.34 9.65
C ASN A 122 6.47 12.92 11.06
N PHE A 123 7.13 12.20 11.96
CA PHE A 123 7.37 12.64 13.34
C PHE A 123 8.76 13.26 13.55
N THR A 124 9.75 12.92 12.73
CA THR A 124 11.16 13.25 12.97
C THR A 124 11.65 14.52 12.27
N ASN A 125 10.87 15.12 11.37
CA ASN A 125 11.31 16.29 10.62
C ASN A 125 10.49 17.51 11.02
N SER A 126 11.17 18.61 11.42
CA SER A 126 10.55 19.93 11.68
C SER A 126 9.92 20.57 10.44
N TYR A 127 9.99 19.88 9.31
CA TYR A 127 9.29 20.20 8.06
C TYR A 127 8.01 19.36 8.01
N ASN A 128 6.93 19.96 8.48
CA ASN A 128 5.57 19.42 8.42
C ASN A 128 5.04 19.56 6.97
N ASP A 129 5.79 19.06 5.99
CA ASP A 129 5.31 18.89 4.63
C ASP A 129 4.37 17.70 4.67
N TYR A 130 3.11 18.01 4.91
CA TYR A 130 2.03 17.05 4.77
C TYR A 130 2.06 16.51 3.34
N TRP A 131 2.63 15.34 3.14
CA TRP A 131 2.65 14.60 1.87
C TRP A 131 1.24 14.07 1.58
N PHE A 132 0.29 14.99 1.37
CA PHE A 132 -1.10 14.70 1.02
C PHE A 132 -1.26 14.16 -0.41
N SER A 133 -0.21 14.22 -1.23
CA SER A 133 -0.19 13.73 -2.61
C SER A 133 0.22 12.25 -2.74
N GLY A 134 -0.02 11.43 -1.72
CA GLY A 134 0.30 9.99 -1.72
C GLY A 134 -0.54 9.12 -2.66
N PHE A 135 -1.05 9.68 -3.76
CA PHE A 135 -1.76 8.91 -4.78
C PHE A 135 -0.78 8.05 -5.56
N ALA A 136 -1.12 6.78 -5.75
CA ALA A 136 -0.35 5.88 -6.57
C ALA A 136 -1.25 4.85 -7.25
N LEU A 137 -0.74 4.35 -8.37
CA LEU A 137 -1.28 3.22 -9.08
C LEU A 137 -0.33 2.04 -8.91
N SER A 138 -0.81 0.94 -8.39
CA SER A 138 -0.02 -0.28 -8.23
C SER A 138 -0.48 -1.33 -9.21
N LEU A 139 0.48 -2.05 -9.79
CA LEU A 139 0.24 -3.24 -10.61
C LEU A 139 0.97 -4.39 -9.94
N ARG A 140 0.23 -5.38 -9.43
CA ARG A 140 0.82 -6.52 -8.72
C ARG A 140 0.47 -7.83 -9.41
N TYR A 141 1.46 -8.72 -9.51
CA TYR A 141 1.28 -10.10 -9.88
C TYR A 141 0.76 -10.87 -8.68
N THR A 142 -0.38 -11.54 -8.84
CA THR A 142 -1.03 -12.31 -7.78
C THR A 142 -0.60 -13.77 -7.83
N PHE A 143 -0.09 -14.29 -6.73
CA PHE A 143 0.20 -15.70 -6.52
C PHE A 143 -1.04 -16.36 -5.89
N ARG A 144 -1.64 -17.27 -6.65
CA ARG A 144 -2.82 -18.06 -6.26
C ARG A 144 -2.38 -19.41 -5.71
#